data_AF-A0A849WZ86-F1
#
_entry.id   AF-A0A849WZ86-F1
#
_cell.length_a   1.000
_cell.length_b   1.000
_cell.length_c   1.000
_cell.angle_alpha   90.00
_cell.angle_beta   90.00
_cell.angle_gamma   90.00
#
_symmetry.space_group_name_H-M   'P 1'
#
loop_
_entity.id
_entity.type
_entity.pdbx_description
1 polymer ?
#
loop_
_entity_poly.entity_id
_entity_poly.type
_entity_poly.pdbx_seq_one_letter_code
_entity_poly.pdbx_strand_id
1 'polypeptide(L)'
;WNLKNLPDRDVALANFTALPSERQTAIREWLLGMCLNNFGVLDGKCPGRVQAAVRSGDLPGFYQRMLSRSEAVWEEFFELWVVRRDVTWTSPESAAIPFLYPGSAVVMRFLGNIEDEWRWGSWRLVLDFRIDQENIPQVVFRPGVTPNVNEVGGNIITMDANAPLDEWDVQWTIRHEFGHVLGFPDCYLEFYVPEEQVIVNYQIDPTNLMCSRSGKLQEQHYRRMRDAHYKP
;
A
#
# COMPACT_ATOMS: atom_id res chain seq x y z
N TRP A 1 16.73 -8.60 -10.87
CA TRP A 1 16.47 -10.00 -11.23
C TRP A 1 15.94 -10.70 -9.99
N ASN A 2 14.71 -11.21 -10.04
CA ASN A 2 14.11 -11.99 -8.94
C ASN A 2 13.92 -13.44 -9.40
N LEU A 3 13.84 -14.39 -8.45
CA LEU A 3 13.72 -15.82 -8.76
C LEU A 3 12.44 -16.16 -9.54
N LYS A 4 11.37 -15.36 -9.39
CA LYS A 4 10.10 -15.51 -10.14
C LYS A 4 10.30 -15.32 -11.65
N ASN A 5 11.17 -14.40 -12.06
CA ASN A 5 11.43 -14.03 -13.46
C ASN A 5 12.66 -14.74 -14.05
N LEU A 6 13.24 -15.72 -13.37
CA LEU A 6 14.34 -16.52 -13.91
C LEU A 6 13.80 -17.43 -15.04
N PRO A 7 14.24 -17.29 -16.31
CA PRO A 7 13.60 -17.96 -17.45
C PRO A 7 13.53 -19.50 -17.37
N ASP A 8 14.53 -20.13 -16.77
CA ASP A 8 14.69 -21.57 -16.58
C ASP A 8 14.60 -21.96 -15.09
N ARG A 9 13.85 -21.18 -14.29
CA ARG A 9 13.72 -21.36 -12.84
C ARG A 9 13.52 -22.81 -12.43
N ASP A 10 12.54 -23.49 -13.00
CA ASP A 10 12.16 -24.84 -12.56
C ASP A 10 13.28 -25.86 -12.84
N VAL A 11 13.96 -25.72 -13.98
CA VAL A 11 15.14 -26.53 -14.32
C VAL A 11 16.31 -26.21 -13.39
N ALA A 12 16.54 -24.92 -13.10
CA ALA A 12 17.61 -24.46 -12.24
C ALA A 12 17.41 -24.93 -10.78
N LEU A 13 16.19 -24.89 -10.25
CA LEU A 13 15.88 -25.38 -8.91
C LEU A 13 15.99 -26.91 -8.82
N ALA A 14 15.53 -27.64 -9.85
CA ALA A 14 15.62 -29.10 -9.88
C ALA A 14 17.06 -29.62 -10.03
N ASN A 15 17.91 -28.90 -10.78
CA ASN A 15 19.30 -29.28 -11.06
C ASN A 15 20.33 -28.40 -10.34
N PHE A 16 19.96 -27.87 -9.17
CA PHE A 16 20.72 -26.82 -8.49
C PHE A 16 22.20 -27.13 -8.28
N THR A 17 22.55 -28.36 -7.89
CA THR A 17 23.94 -28.77 -7.62
C THR A 17 24.82 -28.82 -8.86
N ALA A 18 24.23 -28.94 -10.06
CA ALA A 18 24.93 -28.93 -11.33
C ALA A 18 25.16 -27.51 -11.89
N LEU A 19 24.58 -26.48 -11.27
CA LEU A 19 24.73 -25.10 -11.71
C LEU A 19 26.12 -24.54 -11.35
N PRO A 20 26.61 -23.52 -12.07
CA PRO A 20 27.78 -22.75 -11.66
C PRO A 20 27.62 -22.16 -10.24
N SER A 21 28.72 -22.04 -9.50
CA SER A 21 28.74 -21.59 -8.10
C SER A 21 28.11 -20.20 -7.89
N GLU A 22 28.34 -19.27 -8.81
CA GLU A 22 27.72 -17.94 -8.81
C GLU A 22 26.19 -18.04 -8.87
N ARG A 23 25.68 -18.91 -9.75
CA ARG A 23 24.25 -19.12 -9.92
C ARG A 23 23.61 -19.82 -8.73
N GLN A 24 24.33 -20.77 -8.13
CA GLN A 24 23.91 -21.38 -6.86
C GLN A 24 23.80 -20.34 -5.75
N THR A 25 24.74 -19.40 -5.68
CA THR A 25 24.78 -18.33 -4.68
C THR A 25 23.58 -17.38 -4.85
N ALA A 26 23.35 -16.88 -6.05
CA ALA A 26 22.21 -16.00 -6.34
C ALA A 26 20.86 -16.65 -6.00
N ILE A 27 20.66 -17.93 -6.37
CA ILE A 27 19.41 -18.65 -6.03
C ILE A 27 19.25 -18.82 -4.51
N ARG A 28 20.33 -19.13 -3.77
CA ARG A 28 20.29 -19.22 -2.30
C ARG A 28 19.92 -17.88 -1.67
N GLU A 29 20.49 -16.78 -2.15
CA GLU A 29 20.19 -15.43 -1.66
C GLU A 29 18.73 -15.04 -1.92
N TRP A 30 18.20 -15.33 -3.11
CA TRP A 30 16.78 -15.07 -3.39
C TRP A 30 15.85 -15.91 -2.51
N LEU A 31 16.14 -17.20 -2.34
CA LEU A 31 15.36 -18.07 -1.46
C LEU A 31 15.44 -17.68 0.02
N LEU A 32 16.61 -17.19 0.45
CA LEU A 32 16.79 -16.62 1.77
C LEU A 32 15.94 -15.35 1.93
N GLY A 33 15.98 -14.44 0.97
CA GLY A 33 15.15 -13.23 0.95
C GLY A 33 13.66 -13.56 1.01
N MET A 34 13.17 -14.51 0.22
CA MET A 34 11.78 -14.97 0.29
C MET A 34 11.43 -15.57 1.67
N CYS A 35 12.35 -16.32 2.28
CA CYS A 35 12.15 -16.84 3.63
C CYS A 35 12.06 -15.71 4.68
N LEU A 36 12.98 -14.75 4.64
CA LEU A 36 12.98 -13.61 5.57
C LEU A 36 11.74 -12.74 5.38
N ASN A 37 11.28 -12.54 4.15
CA ASN A 37 10.01 -11.85 3.88
C ASN A 37 8.83 -12.56 4.55
N ASN A 38 8.84 -13.89 4.55
CA ASN A 38 7.74 -14.69 5.07
C ASN A 38 7.73 -14.80 6.59
N PHE A 39 8.89 -14.81 7.24
CA PHE A 39 9.02 -15.09 8.67
C PHE A 39 9.63 -13.94 9.49
N GLY A 40 9.97 -12.83 8.83
CA GLY A 40 10.64 -11.68 9.42
C GLY A 40 12.17 -11.77 9.28
N VAL A 41 12.80 -10.60 9.18
CA VAL A 41 14.27 -10.44 9.05
C VAL A 41 15.05 -10.98 10.26
N LEU A 42 14.38 -11.15 11.40
CA LEU A 42 14.96 -11.69 12.62
C LEU A 42 14.84 -13.23 12.73
N ASP A 43 14.23 -13.91 11.75
CA ASP A 43 14.17 -15.38 11.76
C ASP A 43 15.54 -15.99 11.39
N GLY A 44 16.36 -16.19 12.42
CA GLY A 44 17.67 -16.86 12.30
C GLY A 44 17.59 -18.31 11.79
N LYS A 45 16.40 -18.90 11.61
CA LYS A 45 16.23 -20.25 11.06
C LYS A 45 16.21 -20.27 9.53
N CYS A 46 16.00 -19.13 8.86
CA CYS A 46 15.88 -19.09 7.41
C CYS A 46 17.09 -19.65 6.65
N PRO A 47 18.36 -19.30 7.00
CA PRO A 47 19.53 -19.93 6.40
C PRO A 47 19.53 -21.46 6.54
N GLY A 48 19.14 -21.96 7.73
CA GLY A 48 19.05 -23.39 8.00
C GLY A 48 17.98 -24.10 7.16
N ARG A 49 16.82 -23.47 6.96
CA ARG A 49 15.73 -24.01 6.11
C ARG A 49 16.13 -24.07 4.64
N VAL A 50 16.76 -23.03 4.11
CA VAL A 50 17.28 -23.02 2.73
C VAL A 50 18.32 -24.12 2.56
N GLN A 51 19.27 -24.23 3.49
CA GLN A 51 20.30 -25.28 3.45
C GLN A 51 19.72 -26.69 3.59
N ALA A 52 18.64 -26.87 4.34
CA ALA A 52 17.93 -28.14 4.43
C ALA A 52 17.31 -28.51 3.07
N ALA A 53 16.64 -27.56 2.40
CA ALA A 53 16.03 -27.79 1.09
C ALA A 53 17.08 -28.08 -0.01
N VAL A 54 18.25 -27.43 0.04
CA VAL A 54 19.40 -27.75 -0.83
C VAL A 54 19.85 -29.19 -0.60
N ARG A 55 20.03 -29.61 0.66
CA ARG A 55 20.51 -30.96 1.00
C ARG A 55 19.51 -32.05 0.64
N SER A 56 18.21 -31.78 0.74
CA SER A 56 17.16 -32.74 0.41
C SER A 56 16.81 -32.77 -1.08
N GLY A 57 17.33 -31.85 -1.89
CA GLY A 57 16.93 -31.69 -3.29
C GLY A 57 15.51 -31.16 -3.48
N ASP A 58 14.88 -30.58 -2.45
CA ASP A 58 13.50 -30.04 -2.48
C ASP A 58 13.48 -28.50 -2.65
N LEU A 59 14.39 -27.96 -3.46
CA LEU A 59 14.33 -26.53 -3.78
C LEU A 59 13.05 -26.12 -4.53
N PRO A 60 12.50 -26.91 -5.47
CA PRO A 60 11.22 -26.60 -6.09
C PRO A 60 10.08 -26.50 -5.07
N GLY A 61 9.94 -27.46 -4.16
CA GLY A 61 8.90 -27.43 -3.13
C GLY A 61 9.13 -26.31 -2.12
N PHE A 62 10.37 -26.04 -1.74
CA PHE A 62 10.70 -24.90 -0.88
C PHE A 62 10.31 -23.56 -1.53
N TYR A 63 10.67 -23.35 -2.80
CA TYR A 63 10.29 -22.16 -3.55
C TYR A 63 8.77 -21.96 -3.59
N GLN A 64 8.00 -23.00 -3.93
CA GLN A 64 6.55 -22.90 -4.02
C GLN A 64 5.91 -22.52 -2.67
N ARG A 65 6.35 -23.15 -1.57
CA ARG A 65 5.89 -22.79 -0.21
C ARG A 65 6.22 -21.34 0.15
N MET A 66 7.40 -20.87 -0.23
CA MET A 66 7.79 -19.49 0.04
C MET A 66 7.02 -18.50 -0.85
N LEU A 67 6.82 -18.81 -2.13
CA LEU A 67 6.14 -17.95 -3.08
C LEU A 67 4.72 -17.64 -2.64
N SER A 68 3.91 -18.66 -2.33
CA SER A 68 2.52 -18.44 -1.93
C SER A 68 2.39 -17.54 -0.70
N ARG A 69 3.33 -17.65 0.26
CA ARG A 69 3.34 -16.80 1.44
C ARG A 69 3.89 -15.40 1.14
N SER A 70 4.87 -15.28 0.25
CA SER A 70 5.39 -13.98 -0.17
C SER A 70 4.34 -13.19 -0.96
N GLU A 71 3.52 -13.88 -1.75
CA GLU A 71 2.36 -13.29 -2.42
C GLU A 71 1.33 -12.82 -1.39
N ALA A 72 1.04 -13.59 -0.33
CA ALA A 72 0.16 -13.13 0.74
C ALA A 72 0.68 -11.86 1.45
N VAL A 73 1.98 -11.81 1.81
CA VAL A 73 2.60 -10.61 2.41
C VAL A 73 2.56 -9.41 1.46
N TRP A 74 2.74 -9.66 0.16
CA TRP A 74 2.61 -8.61 -0.85
C TRP A 74 1.19 -8.05 -0.92
N GLU A 75 0.18 -8.93 -0.94
CA GLU A 75 -1.23 -8.53 -0.99
C GLU A 75 -1.65 -7.72 0.23
N GLU A 76 -1.07 -7.95 1.42
CA GLU A 76 -1.36 -7.18 2.65
C GLU A 76 -1.13 -5.67 2.51
N PHE A 77 -0.26 -5.22 1.61
CA PHE A 77 -0.04 -3.80 1.31
C PHE A 77 -1.18 -3.16 0.50
N PHE A 78 -2.09 -3.97 -0.05
CA PHE A 78 -3.18 -3.52 -0.92
C PHE A 78 -4.56 -3.85 -0.34
N GLU A 79 -4.61 -4.37 0.88
CA GLU A 79 -5.84 -4.62 1.63
C GLU A 79 -6.28 -3.38 2.42
N LEU A 80 -7.56 -3.37 2.83
CA LEU A 80 -8.04 -2.45 3.85
C LEU A 80 -7.62 -2.98 5.23
N TRP A 81 -6.73 -2.28 5.92
CA TRP A 81 -6.36 -2.62 7.31
C TRP A 81 -7.50 -2.31 8.28
N VAL A 82 -8.28 -1.27 7.99
CA VAL A 82 -9.44 -0.86 8.78
C VAL A 82 -10.64 -0.69 7.86
N VAL A 83 -11.70 -1.46 8.10
CA VAL A 83 -12.96 -1.30 7.37
C VAL A 83 -13.84 -0.30 8.10
N ARG A 84 -14.03 0.88 7.48
CA ARG A 84 -14.94 1.91 7.98
C ARG A 84 -16.40 1.43 8.04
N ARG A 85 -17.15 1.85 9.07
CA ARG A 85 -18.57 1.49 9.24
C ARG A 85 -19.54 2.57 8.78
N ASP A 86 -19.05 3.77 8.55
CA ASP A 86 -19.79 4.98 8.18
C ASP A 86 -19.76 5.25 6.67
N VAL A 87 -19.06 4.42 5.88
CA VAL A 87 -19.19 4.42 4.41
C VAL A 87 -20.52 3.78 4.03
N THR A 88 -21.32 4.50 3.27
CA THR A 88 -22.60 4.03 2.72
C THR A 88 -22.45 3.74 1.23
N TRP A 89 -22.83 2.55 0.79
CA TRP A 89 -22.75 2.15 -0.61
C TRP A 89 -23.89 1.22 -0.96
N THR A 90 -24.99 1.82 -1.46
CA THR A 90 -26.24 1.12 -1.81
C THR A 90 -26.54 1.15 -3.31
N SER A 91 -25.84 1.97 -4.10
CA SER A 91 -25.95 2.02 -5.56
C SER A 91 -24.61 1.66 -6.20
N PRO A 92 -24.59 0.90 -7.31
CA PRO A 92 -23.34 0.50 -7.94
C PRO A 92 -22.52 1.68 -8.48
N GLU A 93 -23.14 2.85 -8.69
CA GLU A 93 -22.50 4.05 -9.22
C GLU A 93 -21.87 4.95 -8.16
N SER A 94 -22.23 4.81 -6.87
CA SER A 94 -21.66 5.70 -5.86
C SER A 94 -21.61 5.13 -4.45
N ALA A 95 -20.52 5.44 -3.77
CA ALA A 95 -20.39 5.35 -2.32
C ALA A 95 -20.33 6.76 -1.73
N ALA A 96 -20.84 6.94 -0.52
CA ALA A 96 -20.76 8.19 0.22
C ALA A 96 -20.15 7.96 1.60
N ILE A 97 -19.34 8.91 2.05
CA ILE A 97 -18.73 8.93 3.38
C ILE A 97 -18.99 10.29 4.02
N PRO A 98 -19.46 10.35 5.27
CA PRO A 98 -19.64 11.62 5.95
C PRO A 98 -18.30 12.35 6.05
N PHE A 99 -18.31 13.66 5.84
CA PHE A 99 -17.12 14.50 5.96
C PHE A 99 -17.49 15.83 6.60
N LEU A 100 -16.66 16.35 7.51
CA LEU A 100 -16.97 17.60 8.20
C LEU A 100 -16.89 18.78 7.22
N TYR A 101 -17.93 19.61 7.21
CA TYR A 101 -17.93 20.83 6.40
C TYR A 101 -16.79 21.77 6.82
N PRO A 102 -15.87 22.16 5.91
CA PRO A 102 -14.66 22.88 6.29
C PRO A 102 -14.87 24.36 6.61
N GLY A 103 -16.08 24.90 6.46
CA GLY A 103 -16.38 26.33 6.69
C GLY A 103 -15.81 27.30 5.64
N SER A 104 -14.88 26.85 4.78
CA SER A 104 -14.23 27.64 3.74
C SER A 104 -14.55 27.11 2.35
N ALA A 105 -15.07 27.97 1.47
CA ALA A 105 -15.36 27.62 0.09
C ALA A 105 -14.09 27.23 -0.71
N VAL A 106 -12.93 27.79 -0.34
CA VAL A 106 -11.65 27.45 -0.97
C VAL A 106 -11.24 26.03 -0.59
N VAL A 107 -11.31 25.69 0.70
CA VAL A 107 -11.01 24.33 1.19
C VAL A 107 -12.02 23.32 0.63
N MET A 108 -13.30 23.69 0.58
CA MET A 108 -14.35 22.86 -0.03
C MET A 108 -14.02 22.48 -1.48
N ARG A 109 -13.57 23.46 -2.28
CA ARG A 109 -13.16 23.22 -3.68
C ARG A 109 -11.92 22.33 -3.75
N PHE A 110 -10.96 22.57 -2.86
CA PHE A 110 -9.76 21.74 -2.74
C PHE A 110 -10.12 20.28 -2.40
N LEU A 111 -11.10 20.04 -1.52
CA LEU A 111 -11.52 18.68 -1.16
C LEU A 111 -12.22 17.93 -2.31
N GLY A 112 -12.80 18.62 -3.29
CA GLY A 112 -13.35 17.98 -4.50
C GLY A 112 -12.31 17.16 -5.28
N ASN A 113 -11.04 17.50 -5.10
CA ASN A 113 -9.90 16.75 -5.61
C ASN A 113 -9.83 15.30 -5.12
N ILE A 114 -10.39 14.99 -3.95
CA ILE A 114 -10.54 13.61 -3.46
C ILE A 114 -11.51 12.84 -4.36
N GLU A 115 -12.69 13.40 -4.61
CA GLU A 115 -13.72 12.76 -5.44
C GLU A 115 -13.27 12.58 -6.91
N ASP A 116 -12.43 13.50 -7.41
CA ASP A 116 -11.84 13.42 -8.75
C ASP A 116 -10.88 12.23 -8.92
N GLU A 117 -10.15 11.86 -7.86
CA GLU A 117 -9.24 10.71 -7.86
C GLU A 117 -9.97 9.41 -7.53
N TRP A 118 -10.87 9.42 -6.53
CA TRP A 118 -11.57 8.24 -6.02
C TRP A 118 -12.78 7.88 -6.87
N ARG A 119 -12.53 7.57 -8.15
CA ARG A 119 -13.50 7.11 -9.15
C ARG A 119 -12.94 5.99 -10.03
N TRP A 120 -13.78 5.02 -10.37
CA TRP A 120 -13.41 3.87 -11.21
C TRP A 120 -14.54 3.47 -12.15
N GLY A 121 -14.32 3.59 -13.46
CA GLY A 121 -15.40 3.41 -14.44
C GLY A 121 -16.54 4.40 -14.20
N SER A 122 -17.75 3.89 -13.97
CA SER A 122 -18.93 4.69 -13.61
C SER A 122 -19.09 4.92 -12.10
N TRP A 123 -18.30 4.24 -11.26
CA TRP A 123 -18.36 4.40 -9.81
C TRP A 123 -17.55 5.61 -9.34
N ARG A 124 -18.05 6.29 -8.29
CA ARG A 124 -17.35 7.38 -7.60
C ARG A 124 -17.59 7.35 -6.10
N LEU A 125 -16.61 7.83 -5.33
CA LEU A 125 -16.80 8.20 -3.95
C LEU A 125 -17.27 9.66 -3.85
N VAL A 126 -18.22 9.91 -2.95
CA VAL A 126 -18.78 11.24 -2.66
C VAL A 126 -18.53 11.60 -1.20
N LEU A 127 -18.05 12.81 -0.97
CA LEU A 127 -17.94 13.42 0.35
C LEU A 127 -19.29 14.02 0.74
N ASP A 128 -19.94 13.39 1.71
CA ASP A 128 -21.22 13.83 2.24
C ASP A 128 -20.97 14.85 3.37
N PHE A 129 -20.92 16.13 3.00
CA PHE A 129 -20.55 17.20 3.93
C PHE A 129 -21.63 17.44 5.00
N ARG A 130 -21.23 17.30 6.27
CA ARG A 130 -22.10 17.47 7.45
C ARG A 130 -21.63 18.65 8.30
N ILE A 131 -22.60 19.33 8.91
CA ILE A 131 -22.38 20.40 9.90
C ILE A 131 -22.62 19.79 11.28
N ASP A 132 -21.81 20.16 12.27
CA ASP A 132 -21.96 19.82 13.69
C ASP A 132 -22.04 18.31 14.01
N GLN A 133 -21.27 17.49 13.29
CA GLN A 133 -21.10 16.07 13.62
C GLN A 133 -19.73 15.81 14.24
N GLU A 134 -19.73 15.08 15.36
CA GLU A 134 -18.52 14.58 15.98
C GLU A 134 -18.09 13.26 15.35
N ASN A 135 -16.79 12.98 15.39
CA ASN A 135 -16.21 11.69 15.00
C ASN A 135 -16.43 11.27 13.54
N ILE A 136 -16.43 12.24 12.61
CA ILE A 136 -16.37 12.01 11.17
C ILE A 136 -15.06 12.55 10.59
N PRO A 137 -14.62 12.08 9.41
CA PRO A 137 -13.46 12.61 8.71
C PRO A 137 -13.49 14.13 8.55
N GLN A 138 -12.34 14.78 8.77
CA GLN A 138 -12.16 16.22 8.64
C GLN A 138 -10.72 16.55 8.22
N VAL A 139 -10.55 17.73 7.64
CA VAL A 139 -9.22 18.30 7.34
C VAL A 139 -8.88 19.41 8.33
N VAL A 140 -7.67 19.38 8.86
CA VAL A 140 -7.12 20.39 9.77
C VAL A 140 -5.81 20.91 9.20
N PHE A 141 -5.69 22.23 9.06
CA PHE A 141 -4.46 22.86 8.59
C PHE A 141 -3.59 23.30 9.78
N ARG A 142 -2.32 22.91 9.78
CA ARG A 142 -1.33 23.33 10.79
C ARG A 142 -0.05 23.80 10.11
N PRO A 143 0.55 24.94 10.49
CA PRO A 143 1.77 25.43 9.84
C PRO A 143 2.97 24.49 10.05
N GLY A 144 3.70 24.19 8.97
CA GLY A 144 5.01 23.52 9.01
C GLY A 144 4.96 22.04 9.41
N VAL A 145 3.83 21.38 9.20
CA VAL A 145 3.65 19.96 9.49
C VAL A 145 3.80 19.12 8.22
N THR A 146 4.34 17.91 8.35
CA THR A 146 4.19 16.89 7.30
C THR A 146 2.74 16.40 7.31
N PRO A 147 2.04 16.40 6.17
CA PRO A 147 0.70 15.86 6.09
C PRO A 147 0.62 14.41 6.59
N ASN A 148 -0.50 14.08 7.23
CA ASN A 148 -0.74 12.75 7.79
C ASN A 148 -2.22 12.58 8.13
N VAL A 149 -2.66 11.33 8.25
CA VAL A 149 -3.84 10.96 9.02
C VAL A 149 -3.43 10.50 10.41
N ASN A 150 -4.23 10.83 11.42
CA ASN A 150 -3.94 10.48 12.81
C ASN A 150 -3.72 8.96 13.05
N GLU A 151 -4.33 8.12 12.21
CA GLU A 151 -4.07 6.68 12.07
C GLU A 151 -4.76 6.15 10.79
N VAL A 152 -4.43 4.94 10.33
CA VAL A 152 -5.18 4.28 9.25
C VAL A 152 -6.61 4.02 9.71
N GLY A 153 -7.60 4.44 8.93
CA GLY A 153 -9.01 4.46 9.31
C GLY A 153 -9.39 5.64 10.21
N GLY A 154 -8.45 6.55 10.49
CA GLY A 154 -8.64 7.74 11.32
C GLY A 154 -9.57 8.78 10.68
N ASN A 155 -9.80 9.86 11.42
CA ASN A 155 -10.75 10.92 11.07
C ASN A 155 -10.10 12.29 10.87
N ILE A 156 -8.83 12.47 11.21
CA ILE A 156 -8.18 13.77 11.15
C ILE A 156 -7.08 13.71 10.12
N ILE A 157 -7.33 14.35 8.98
CA ILE A 157 -6.31 14.63 7.97
C ILE A 157 -5.65 15.95 8.34
N THR A 158 -4.38 15.90 8.70
CA THR A 158 -3.58 17.10 8.95
C THR A 158 -2.86 17.50 7.65
N MET A 159 -2.97 18.76 7.25
CA MET A 159 -2.28 19.35 6.08
C MET A 159 -1.45 20.56 6.50
N ASP A 160 -0.39 20.90 5.75
CA ASP A 160 0.38 22.13 6.01
C ASP A 160 -0.43 23.37 5.65
N ALA A 161 -0.61 24.28 6.61
CA ALA A 161 -1.27 25.56 6.40
C ALA A 161 -0.48 26.54 5.51
N ASN A 162 0.83 26.33 5.39
CA ASN A 162 1.71 27.20 4.59
C ASN A 162 1.81 26.75 3.12
N ALA A 163 1.32 25.56 2.79
CA ALA A 163 1.41 25.01 1.44
C ALA A 163 0.23 25.49 0.57
N PRO A 164 0.46 26.03 -0.63
CA PRO A 164 -0.61 26.45 -1.54
C PRO A 164 -1.48 25.27 -1.98
N LEU A 165 -2.80 25.40 -1.84
CA LEU A 165 -3.75 24.31 -2.15
C LEU A 165 -3.85 23.96 -3.64
N ASP A 166 -3.37 24.84 -4.52
CA ASP A 166 -3.32 24.63 -5.96
C ASP A 166 -2.04 23.94 -6.43
N GLU A 167 -1.03 23.77 -5.55
CA GLU A 167 0.16 23.00 -5.87
C GLU A 167 -0.16 21.52 -6.07
N TRP A 168 0.44 20.93 -7.11
CA TRP A 168 0.19 19.55 -7.49
C TRP A 168 0.52 18.58 -6.35
N ASP A 169 1.63 18.79 -5.63
CA ASP A 169 2.02 17.93 -4.52
C ASP A 169 0.97 17.96 -3.40
N VAL A 170 0.43 19.14 -3.07
CA VAL A 170 -0.61 19.31 -2.04
C VAL A 170 -1.92 18.62 -2.47
N GLN A 171 -2.28 18.73 -3.74
CA GLN A 171 -3.43 18.02 -4.31
C GLN A 171 -3.22 16.51 -4.31
N TRP A 172 -2.04 16.02 -4.67
CA TRP A 172 -1.78 14.59 -4.60
C TRP A 172 -1.86 14.10 -3.15
N THR A 173 -1.23 14.81 -2.22
CA THR A 173 -1.17 14.41 -0.82
C THR A 173 -2.56 14.26 -0.21
N ILE A 174 -3.50 15.19 -0.42
CA ILE A 174 -4.84 15.02 0.14
C ILE A 174 -5.57 13.78 -0.39
N ARG A 175 -5.32 13.36 -1.64
CA ARG A 175 -5.92 12.14 -2.22
C ARG A 175 -5.35 10.88 -1.56
N HIS A 176 -4.04 10.89 -1.31
CA HIS A 176 -3.31 9.83 -0.63
C HIS A 176 -3.70 9.71 0.84
N GLU A 177 -3.66 10.81 1.60
CA GLU A 177 -4.10 10.84 2.99
C GLU A 177 -5.55 10.37 3.13
N PHE A 178 -6.40 10.75 2.18
CA PHE A 178 -7.77 10.26 2.18
C PHE A 178 -7.87 8.74 1.97
N GLY A 179 -6.94 8.12 1.26
CA GLY A 179 -6.81 6.66 1.20
C GLY A 179 -6.57 6.03 2.57
N HIS A 180 -5.76 6.66 3.43
CA HIS A 180 -5.60 6.23 4.81
C HIS A 180 -6.89 6.39 5.63
N VAL A 181 -7.67 7.46 5.41
CA VAL A 181 -9.00 7.60 6.03
C VAL A 181 -9.90 6.42 5.66
N LEU A 182 -9.88 5.99 4.39
CA LEU A 182 -10.64 4.84 3.90
C LEU A 182 -10.14 3.50 4.45
N GLY A 183 -8.93 3.45 5.02
CA GLY A 183 -8.36 2.26 5.65
C GLY A 183 -7.24 1.58 4.86
N PHE A 184 -6.77 2.17 3.76
CA PHE A 184 -5.62 1.66 3.03
C PHE A 184 -4.31 2.04 3.74
N PRO A 185 -3.36 1.12 3.90
CA PRO A 185 -2.02 1.45 4.37
C PRO A 185 -1.18 2.11 3.28
N ASP A 186 0.00 2.59 3.65
CA ASP A 186 1.07 2.82 2.69
C ASP A 186 1.52 1.50 2.06
N CYS A 187 1.80 1.54 0.77
CA CYS A 187 2.45 0.45 0.05
C CYS A 187 3.88 0.82 -0.39
N TYR A 188 4.59 1.52 0.49
CA TYR A 188 6.03 1.74 0.39
C TYR A 188 6.70 1.47 1.72
N LEU A 189 8.01 1.23 1.68
CA LEU A 189 8.85 1.18 2.86
C LEU A 189 9.71 2.43 2.93
N GLU A 190 9.64 3.15 4.05
CA GLU A 190 10.49 4.31 4.31
C GLU A 190 11.43 4.01 5.49
N PHE A 191 12.72 4.28 5.30
CA PHE A 191 13.72 4.12 6.36
C PHE A 191 14.88 5.09 6.18
N TYR A 192 15.46 5.51 7.30
CA TYR A 192 16.64 6.37 7.31
C TYR A 192 17.92 5.53 7.17
N VAL A 193 18.81 5.93 6.26
CA VAL A 193 20.15 5.35 6.08
C VAL A 193 21.17 6.29 6.72
N PRO A 194 21.66 6.00 7.95
CA PRO A 194 22.49 6.93 8.72
C PRO A 194 23.81 7.30 8.05
N GLU A 195 24.42 6.35 7.33
CA GLU A 195 25.71 6.53 6.67
C GLU A 195 25.64 7.59 5.56
N GLU A 196 24.49 7.65 4.89
CA GLU A 196 24.22 8.57 3.79
C GLU A 196 23.44 9.82 4.23
N GLN A 197 22.91 9.80 5.47
CA GLN A 197 22.01 10.82 6.01
C GLN A 197 20.77 11.09 5.14
N VAL A 198 20.28 10.05 4.46
CA VAL A 198 19.11 10.13 3.58
C VAL A 198 17.96 9.29 4.10
N ILE A 199 16.74 9.70 3.76
CA ILE A 199 15.56 8.86 3.87
C ILE A 199 15.40 8.13 2.54
N VAL A 200 15.33 6.81 2.59
CA VAL A 200 15.10 5.95 1.43
C VAL A 200 13.63 5.53 1.42
N ASN A 201 12.98 5.72 0.27
CA ASN A 201 11.61 5.31 0.01
C ASN A 201 11.60 4.22 -1.07
N TYR A 202 11.14 3.02 -0.72
CA TYR A 202 11.00 1.88 -1.63
C TYR A 202 9.53 1.65 -1.96
N GLN A 203 9.14 2.00 -3.19
CA GLN A 203 7.75 1.92 -3.66
C GLN A 203 7.49 0.54 -4.25
N ILE A 204 6.47 -0.16 -3.70
CA ILE A 204 6.10 -1.52 -4.11
C ILE A 204 5.49 -1.50 -5.52
N ASP A 205 4.55 -0.58 -5.77
CA ASP A 205 3.98 -0.31 -7.10
C ASP A 205 3.95 1.20 -7.39
N PRO A 206 4.84 1.73 -8.25
CA PRO A 206 4.92 3.16 -8.52
C PRO A 206 3.69 3.75 -9.23
N THR A 207 2.77 2.90 -9.70
CA THR A 207 1.53 3.32 -10.36
C THR A 207 0.34 3.37 -9.41
N ASN A 208 0.50 2.91 -8.17
CA ASN A 208 -0.55 2.86 -7.15
C ASN A 208 -0.55 4.14 -6.28
N LEU A 209 -1.72 4.75 -6.07
CA LEU A 209 -1.93 5.96 -5.27
C LEU A 209 -1.34 5.88 -3.84
N MET A 210 -1.41 4.70 -3.22
CA MET A 210 -0.93 4.48 -1.86
C MET A 210 0.57 4.15 -1.78
N CYS A 211 1.23 4.00 -2.93
CA CYS A 211 2.64 3.65 -3.00
C CYS A 211 3.52 4.81 -3.46
N SER A 212 2.96 5.73 -4.25
CA SER A 212 3.77 6.68 -5.00
C SER A 212 3.04 7.97 -5.36
N ARG A 213 3.82 9.06 -5.42
CA ARG A 213 3.38 10.37 -5.90
C ARG A 213 2.90 10.34 -7.35
N SER A 214 3.47 9.49 -8.20
CA SER A 214 3.00 9.31 -9.58
C SER A 214 1.79 8.37 -9.70
N GLY A 215 1.39 7.75 -8.60
CA GLY A 215 0.34 6.75 -8.56
C GLY A 215 -1.07 7.31 -8.69
N LYS A 216 -2.00 6.43 -9.05
CA LYS A 216 -3.43 6.74 -9.19
C LYS A 216 -4.30 5.66 -8.58
N LEU A 217 -5.59 5.95 -8.44
CA LEU A 217 -6.57 4.92 -8.12
C LEU A 217 -6.53 3.81 -9.19
N GLN A 218 -6.23 2.60 -8.73
CA GLN A 218 -6.30 1.36 -9.51
C GLN A 218 -7.57 0.54 -9.21
N GLU A 219 -7.86 -0.43 -10.08
CA GLU A 219 -8.99 -1.36 -9.95
C GLU A 219 -9.06 -2.04 -8.59
N GLN A 220 -7.91 -2.41 -8.02
CA GLN A 220 -7.86 -3.10 -6.75
C GLN A 220 -8.45 -2.27 -5.61
N HIS A 221 -8.22 -0.96 -5.54
CA HIS A 221 -8.83 -0.11 -4.51
C HIS A 221 -10.36 -0.15 -4.61
N TYR A 222 -10.89 -0.01 -5.83
CA TYR A 222 -12.31 -0.11 -6.08
C TYR A 222 -12.87 -1.47 -5.64
N ARG A 223 -12.21 -2.58 -6.00
CA ARG A 223 -12.63 -3.93 -5.60
C ARG A 223 -12.64 -4.09 -4.07
N ARG A 224 -11.59 -3.64 -3.37
CA ARG A 224 -11.53 -3.70 -1.90
C ARG A 224 -12.64 -2.87 -1.25
N MET A 225 -12.86 -1.65 -1.71
CA MET A 225 -13.94 -0.80 -1.23
C MET A 225 -15.32 -1.45 -1.48
N ARG A 226 -15.54 -2.01 -2.67
CA ARG A 226 -16.80 -2.67 -3.03
C ARG A 226 -17.04 -3.88 -2.14
N ASP A 227 -16.06 -4.75 -2.02
CA ASP A 227 -16.19 -6.00 -1.27
C ASP A 227 -16.41 -5.71 0.24
N ALA A 228 -15.89 -4.60 0.75
CA ALA A 228 -16.07 -4.17 2.13
C ALA A 228 -17.40 -3.45 2.41
N HIS A 229 -17.88 -2.62 1.48
CA HIS A 229 -18.96 -1.65 1.77
C HIS A 229 -20.23 -1.82 0.94
N TYR A 230 -20.16 -2.40 -0.26
CA TYR A 230 -21.33 -2.47 -1.14
C TYR A 230 -22.36 -3.48 -0.61
N LYS A 231 -23.56 -2.96 -0.29
CA LYS A 231 -24.70 -3.75 0.20
C LYS A 231 -25.92 -3.36 -0.64
N PRO A 232 -26.25 -4.16 -1.68
CA PRO A 232 -27.40 -3.88 -2.55
C PRO A 232 -28.74 -4.03 -1.82
#